data_AF-A0A6C1B4B3-F1
#
_entry.id   AF-A0A6C1B4B3-F1
#
_cell.length_a   1.000
_cell.length_b   1.000
_cell.length_c   1.000
_cell.angle_alpha   90.00
_cell.angle_beta   90.00
_cell.angle_gamma   90.00
#
_symmetry.space_group_name_H-M   'P 1'
#
loop_
_entity.id
_entity.type
_entity.pdbx_description
1 polymer ?
#
loop_
_entity_poly.entity_id
_entity_poly.type
_entity_poly.pdbx_seq_one_letter_code
_entity_poly.pdbx_strand_id
1 'polypeptide(L)'
;MDQSRFETIASDPHRTQAEIESMYRNALEKGETECAAIARGILDSRFPKASKRGGSSIPTTVRFRHDTRTFASGKDAYLWLAQAFLSSRDDALDRYLSLHQRGGKRRGGYRFARRPNDLFPNDSKHQCNTAHYSKLATGCYAYTNLNNSDKFAQLIQLSYASGLEFPDDWEFQPETATNDLNERKEMVALGRKLLDELFGTETAS
;
A
#
# COMPACT_ATOMS: atom_id res chain seq x y z
N MET A 1 4.42 -14.16 -41.34
CA MET A 1 5.54 -15.10 -41.05
C MET A 1 4.95 -16.49 -40.86
N ASP A 2 5.70 -17.59 -41.04
CA ASP A 2 5.21 -18.93 -40.65
C ASP A 2 5.17 -19.07 -39.12
N GLN A 3 4.04 -19.47 -38.57
CA GLN A 3 3.75 -19.48 -37.13
C GLN A 3 4.63 -20.48 -36.39
N SER A 4 4.83 -21.66 -36.97
CA SER A 4 5.69 -22.69 -36.36
C SER A 4 7.14 -22.23 -36.25
N ARG A 5 7.60 -21.45 -37.23
CA ARG A 5 8.93 -20.83 -37.19
C ARG A 5 9.01 -19.72 -36.15
N PHE A 6 7.96 -18.92 -36.01
CA PHE A 6 7.90 -17.86 -34.99
C PHE A 6 7.92 -18.46 -33.58
N GLU A 7 7.13 -19.49 -33.31
CA GLU A 7 7.07 -20.18 -32.02
C GLU A 7 8.41 -20.81 -31.63
N THR A 8 9.07 -21.48 -32.58
CA THR A 8 10.41 -22.06 -32.37
C THR A 8 11.42 -20.98 -31.97
N ILE A 9 11.40 -19.83 -32.66
CA ILE A 9 12.31 -18.72 -32.38
C ILE A 9 11.98 -18.08 -31.03
N ALA A 10 10.71 -17.83 -30.73
CA ALA A 10 10.28 -17.16 -29.50
C ALA A 10 10.49 -18.05 -28.26
N SER A 11 10.41 -19.37 -28.41
CA SER A 11 10.56 -20.34 -27.31
C SER A 11 12.02 -20.63 -26.93
N ASP A 12 13.00 -20.10 -27.67
CA ASP A 12 14.43 -20.27 -27.38
C ASP A 12 14.76 -19.84 -25.94
N PRO A 13 15.24 -20.76 -25.07
CA PRO A 13 15.57 -20.49 -23.67
C PRO A 13 16.59 -19.37 -23.46
N HIS A 14 17.41 -19.03 -24.44
CA HIS A 14 18.43 -17.99 -24.33
C HIS A 14 17.91 -16.58 -24.60
N ARG A 15 16.69 -16.44 -25.15
CA ARG A 15 16.08 -15.12 -25.38
C ARG A 15 15.70 -14.44 -24.07
N THR A 16 15.97 -13.14 -24.04
CA THR A 16 15.63 -12.24 -22.95
C THR A 16 14.19 -11.74 -23.04
N GLN A 17 13.64 -11.28 -21.92
CA GLN A 17 12.29 -10.69 -21.87
C GLN A 17 12.12 -9.53 -22.88
N ALA A 18 13.12 -8.64 -22.98
CA ALA A 18 13.07 -7.48 -23.86
C ALA A 18 12.97 -7.86 -25.35
N GLU A 19 13.64 -8.95 -25.74
CA GLU A 19 13.59 -9.46 -27.12
C GLU A 19 12.22 -10.04 -27.44
N ILE A 20 11.61 -10.80 -26.53
CA ILE A 20 10.27 -11.36 -26.74
C ILE A 20 9.19 -10.25 -26.70
N GLU A 21 9.35 -9.22 -25.87
CA GLU A 21 8.49 -8.03 -25.87
C GLU A 21 8.62 -7.21 -27.17
N SER A 22 9.82 -7.17 -27.77
CA SER A 22 10.03 -6.58 -29.09
C SER A 22 9.32 -7.41 -30.18
N MET A 23 9.44 -8.73 -30.14
CA MET A 23 8.73 -9.64 -31.06
C MET A 23 7.20 -9.49 -30.97
N TYR A 24 6.67 -9.39 -29.74
CA TYR A 24 5.25 -9.13 -29.49
C TYR A 24 4.77 -7.82 -30.13
N ARG A 25 5.52 -6.71 -29.92
CA ARG A 25 5.18 -5.41 -30.51
C ARG A 25 5.24 -5.42 -32.03
N ASN A 26 6.29 -6.00 -32.60
CA ASN A 26 6.45 -6.12 -34.05
C ASN A 26 5.34 -6.96 -34.70
N ALA A 27 4.86 -8.00 -34.02
CA ALA A 27 3.74 -8.82 -34.51
C ALA A 27 2.42 -8.02 -34.49
N LEU A 28 2.17 -7.22 -33.45
CA LEU A 28 1.00 -6.33 -33.37
C LEU A 28 1.03 -5.24 -34.45
N GLU A 29 2.17 -4.60 -34.67
CA GLU A 29 2.33 -3.54 -35.68
C GLU A 29 2.10 -4.08 -37.10
N LYS A 30 2.37 -5.37 -37.34
CA LYS A 30 2.15 -6.05 -38.61
C LYS A 30 0.76 -6.68 -38.74
N GLY A 31 -0.08 -6.59 -37.71
CA GLY A 31 -1.40 -7.24 -37.69
C GLY A 31 -1.35 -8.77 -37.60
N GLU A 32 -0.21 -9.36 -37.23
CA GLU A 32 -0.04 -10.81 -37.07
C GLU A 32 -0.52 -11.25 -35.67
N THR A 33 -1.85 -11.31 -35.49
CA THR A 33 -2.50 -11.54 -34.19
C THR A 33 -2.12 -12.86 -33.52
N GLU A 34 -1.89 -13.92 -34.30
CA GLU A 34 -1.55 -15.25 -33.79
C GLU A 34 -0.10 -15.31 -33.31
N CYS A 35 0.85 -14.70 -34.03
CA CYS A 35 2.23 -14.54 -33.59
C CYS A 35 2.29 -13.70 -32.29
N ALA A 36 1.47 -12.65 -32.19
CA ALA A 36 1.37 -11.85 -30.97
C ALA A 36 0.83 -12.67 -29.79
N ALA A 37 -0.15 -13.54 -30.01
CA ALA A 37 -0.67 -14.44 -28.98
C ALA A 37 0.40 -15.43 -28.48
N ILE A 38 1.19 -16.02 -29.40
CA ILE A 38 2.30 -16.94 -29.06
C ILE A 38 3.36 -16.22 -28.22
N ALA A 39 3.82 -15.04 -28.65
CA ALA A 39 4.82 -14.26 -27.91
C ALA A 39 4.31 -13.87 -26.52
N ARG A 40 3.03 -13.53 -26.40
CA ARG A 40 2.38 -13.22 -25.12
C ARG A 40 2.33 -14.44 -24.20
N GLY A 41 1.94 -15.61 -24.70
CA GLY A 41 1.93 -16.85 -23.92
C GLY A 41 3.32 -17.21 -23.39
N ILE A 42 4.35 -17.04 -24.20
CA ILE A 42 5.75 -17.28 -23.80
C ILE A 42 6.21 -16.26 -22.75
N LEU A 43 5.85 -14.98 -22.92
CA LEU A 43 6.12 -13.94 -21.91
C LEU A 43 5.46 -14.29 -20.57
N ASP A 44 4.18 -14.67 -20.59
CA ASP A 44 3.43 -15.01 -19.38
C ASP A 44 3.98 -16.27 -18.70
N SER A 45 4.49 -17.25 -19.46
CA SER A 45 5.08 -18.48 -18.94
C SER A 45 6.51 -18.33 -18.42
N ARG A 46 7.41 -17.69 -19.18
CA ARG A 46 8.84 -17.61 -18.87
C ARG A 46 9.21 -16.41 -18.02
N PHE A 47 8.46 -15.32 -18.18
CA PHE A 47 8.67 -14.06 -17.48
C PHE A 47 7.36 -13.68 -16.80
N PRO A 48 6.83 -14.52 -15.90
CA PRO A 48 5.57 -14.25 -15.24
C PRO A 48 5.68 -12.87 -14.60
N LYS A 49 4.99 -11.90 -15.21
CA LYS A 49 4.86 -10.57 -14.64
C LYS A 49 4.11 -10.84 -13.36
N ALA A 50 4.78 -10.68 -12.20
CA ALA A 50 4.14 -10.76 -10.89
C ALA A 50 2.83 -9.97 -11.00
N SER A 51 1.72 -10.69 -11.15
CA SER A 51 0.54 -10.07 -11.73
C SER A 51 0.03 -9.11 -10.67
N LYS A 52 0.20 -7.81 -10.90
CA LYS A 52 -0.30 -6.76 -10.00
C LYS A 52 -1.84 -6.67 -10.03
N ARG A 53 -2.56 -7.74 -10.43
CA ARG A 53 -4.01 -7.77 -10.62
C ARG A 53 -4.73 -9.00 -10.07
N GLY A 54 -4.03 -9.85 -9.33
CA GLY A 54 -4.64 -10.91 -8.55
C GLY A 54 -3.86 -11.10 -7.25
N GLY A 55 -3.69 -10.01 -6.49
CA GLY A 55 -3.14 -10.13 -5.15
C GLY A 55 -4.08 -11.00 -4.36
N SER A 56 -3.70 -12.27 -4.14
CA SER A 56 -4.25 -13.07 -3.06
C SER A 56 -4.34 -12.14 -1.86
N SER A 57 -5.56 -11.92 -1.41
CA SER A 57 -5.86 -11.03 -0.31
C SER A 57 -5.08 -11.56 0.89
N ILE A 58 -3.94 -10.95 1.22
CA ILE A 58 -3.09 -11.43 2.31
C ILE A 58 -3.87 -11.23 3.60
N PRO A 59 -4.23 -12.31 4.31
CA PRO A 59 -4.90 -12.19 5.59
C PRO A 59 -4.05 -11.32 6.51
N THR A 60 -4.70 -10.38 7.17
CA THR A 60 -4.01 -9.40 8.00
C THR A 60 -4.67 -9.37 9.37
N THR A 61 -3.89 -9.75 10.37
CA THR A 61 -4.28 -9.64 11.77
C THR A 61 -3.93 -8.25 12.27
N VAL A 62 -4.86 -7.64 12.98
CA VAL A 62 -4.67 -6.37 13.66
C VAL A 62 -5.06 -6.51 15.11
N ARG A 63 -4.34 -5.78 15.95
CA ARG A 63 -4.69 -5.61 17.36
C ARG A 63 -4.99 -4.14 17.60
N PHE A 64 -6.03 -3.86 18.36
CA PHE A 64 -6.34 -2.53 18.86
C PHE A 64 -6.79 -2.65 20.31
N ARG A 65 -5.93 -2.19 21.22
CA ARG A 65 -6.02 -2.38 22.67
C ARG A 65 -6.15 -3.87 22.98
N HIS A 66 -7.31 -4.29 23.48
CA HIS A 66 -7.62 -5.67 23.85
C HIS A 66 -8.40 -6.44 22.76
N ASP A 67 -8.73 -5.81 21.63
CA ASP A 67 -9.45 -6.45 20.53
C ASP A 67 -8.48 -6.88 19.43
N THR A 68 -8.51 -8.15 19.08
CA THR A 68 -7.70 -8.74 18.00
C THR A 68 -8.63 -9.28 16.94
N ARG A 69 -8.42 -8.87 15.70
CA ARG A 69 -9.24 -9.28 14.56
C ARG A 69 -8.38 -9.65 13.37
N THR A 70 -8.84 -10.63 12.60
CA THR A 70 -8.22 -11.02 11.33
C THR A 70 -9.14 -10.62 10.19
N PHE A 71 -8.55 -9.95 9.19
CA PHE A 71 -9.23 -9.53 7.98
C PHE A 71 -8.71 -10.33 6.79
N ALA A 72 -9.58 -10.52 5.80
CA ALA A 72 -9.18 -11.17 4.56
C ALA A 72 -8.06 -10.38 3.86
N SER A 73 -8.06 -9.05 3.96
CA SER A 73 -7.11 -8.18 3.26
C SER A 73 -6.44 -7.15 4.17
N GLY A 74 -5.22 -6.76 3.81
CA GLY A 74 -4.54 -5.62 4.44
C GLY A 74 -5.24 -4.28 4.21
N LYS A 75 -6.12 -4.16 3.19
CA LYS A 75 -6.94 -2.96 2.97
C LYS A 75 -8.03 -2.86 4.05
N ASP A 76 -8.74 -3.95 4.32
CA ASP A 76 -9.85 -3.96 5.28
C ASP A 76 -9.32 -3.78 6.70
N ALA A 77 -8.22 -4.46 7.03
CA ALA A 77 -7.48 -4.26 8.28
C ALA A 77 -7.06 -2.79 8.49
N TYR A 78 -6.52 -2.15 7.45
CA TYR A 78 -6.11 -0.75 7.51
C TYR A 78 -7.29 0.20 7.71
N LEU A 79 -8.40 -0.01 7.00
CA LEU A 79 -9.61 0.81 7.15
C LEU A 79 -10.23 0.64 8.53
N TRP A 80 -10.21 -0.57 9.07
CA TRP A 80 -10.71 -0.84 10.41
C TRP A 80 -9.86 -0.14 11.49
N LEU A 81 -8.53 -0.24 11.43
CA LEU A 81 -7.65 0.48 12.37
C LEU A 81 -7.79 2.00 12.23
N ALA A 82 -7.84 2.53 11.01
CA ALA A 82 -8.03 3.95 10.79
C ALA A 82 -9.35 4.46 11.38
N GLN A 83 -10.43 3.68 11.23
CA GLN A 83 -11.70 3.95 11.89
C GLN A 83 -11.56 3.93 13.41
N ALA A 84 -10.90 2.92 13.98
CA ALA A 84 -10.71 2.80 15.43
C ALA A 84 -9.92 3.98 16.01
N PHE A 85 -8.86 4.42 15.33
CA PHE A 85 -8.05 5.56 15.75
C PHE A 85 -8.87 6.85 15.75
N LEU A 86 -9.56 7.13 14.65
CA LEU A 86 -10.41 8.32 14.53
C LEU A 86 -11.60 8.33 15.47
N SER A 87 -12.08 7.15 15.90
CA SER A 87 -13.14 7.02 16.90
C SER A 87 -12.64 7.06 18.35
N SER A 88 -11.33 6.88 18.58
CA SER A 88 -10.78 6.92 19.95
C SER A 88 -10.64 8.33 20.52
N ARG A 89 -10.66 9.35 19.65
CA ARG A 89 -10.45 10.76 20.03
C ARG A 89 -11.07 11.69 19.00
N ASP A 90 -11.96 12.59 19.45
CA ASP A 90 -12.81 13.42 18.58
C ASP A 90 -12.03 14.40 17.67
N ASP A 91 -10.87 14.89 18.13
CA ASP A 91 -10.00 15.81 17.40
C ASP A 91 -8.86 15.10 16.63
N ALA A 92 -8.85 13.76 16.57
CA ALA A 92 -7.75 13.01 15.96
C ALA A 92 -7.49 13.39 14.50
N LEU A 93 -8.56 13.59 13.72
CA LEU A 93 -8.44 14.04 12.33
C LEU A 93 -7.84 15.45 12.25
N ASP A 94 -8.27 16.38 13.11
CA ASP A 94 -7.75 17.74 13.11
C ASP A 94 -6.28 17.82 13.50
N ARG A 95 -5.87 17.00 14.47
CA ARG A 95 -4.46 16.86 14.85
C ARG A 95 -3.63 16.29 13.70
N TYR A 96 -4.14 15.26 13.01
CA TYR A 96 -3.50 14.68 11.82
C TYR A 96 -3.34 15.71 10.69
N LEU A 97 -4.41 16.46 10.38
CA LEU A 97 -4.37 17.50 9.35
C LEU A 97 -3.40 18.62 9.73
N SER A 98 -3.39 19.05 11.00
CA SER A 98 -2.49 20.08 11.52
C SER A 98 -1.02 19.67 11.44
N LEU A 99 -0.70 18.41 11.74
CA LEU A 99 0.64 17.84 11.58
C LEU A 99 1.13 17.99 10.14
N HIS A 100 0.25 17.78 9.17
CA HIS A 100 0.60 17.85 7.75
C HIS A 100 0.56 19.26 7.15
N GLN A 101 -0.18 20.20 7.74
CA GLN A 101 -0.13 21.61 7.35
C GLN A 101 1.17 22.29 7.79
N ARG A 102 1.68 21.95 8.99
CA ARG A 102 2.94 22.50 9.54
C ARG A 102 4.18 22.14 8.71
N GLY A 103 4.13 21.06 7.93
CA GLY A 103 5.22 20.59 7.08
C GLY A 103 5.39 21.34 5.74
N GLY A 104 4.60 22.39 5.47
CA GLY A 104 4.65 23.15 4.22
C GLY A 104 3.76 22.60 3.10
N LYS A 105 3.79 23.27 1.93
CA LYS A 105 2.92 23.00 0.77
C LYS A 105 3.20 21.60 0.20
N ARG A 106 2.47 20.60 0.68
CA ARG A 106 2.64 19.22 0.25
C ARG A 106 2.19 19.07 -1.22
N ARG A 107 3.08 18.57 -2.09
CA ARG A 107 2.75 18.25 -3.49
C ARG A 107 1.77 17.08 -3.62
N GLY A 108 1.70 16.20 -2.62
CA GLY A 108 0.75 15.09 -2.54
C GLY A 108 -0.27 15.32 -1.44
N GLY A 109 -1.53 14.98 -1.69
CA GLY A 109 -2.66 15.23 -0.78
C GLY A 109 -2.56 14.51 0.56
N TYR A 110 -3.58 14.73 1.39
CA TYR A 110 -3.70 14.01 2.66
C TYR A 110 -4.04 12.54 2.42
N ARG A 111 -3.70 11.65 3.36
CA ARG A 111 -4.18 10.26 3.30
C ARG A 111 -5.51 10.08 4.01
N PHE A 112 -5.82 10.98 4.93
CA PHE A 112 -7.12 11.10 5.57
C PHE A 112 -7.62 12.53 5.41
N ALA A 113 -8.89 12.70 5.04
CA ALA A 113 -9.47 14.03 4.88
C ALA A 113 -10.98 14.06 5.07
N ARG A 114 -11.54 15.26 5.25
CA ARG A 114 -12.98 15.48 5.37
C ARG A 114 -13.71 15.36 4.04
N ARG A 115 -13.02 15.67 2.94
CA ARG A 115 -13.57 15.61 1.57
C ARG A 115 -12.68 14.74 0.70
N PRO A 116 -13.23 14.01 -0.28
CA PRO A 116 -12.44 13.22 -1.23
C PRO A 116 -11.40 14.06 -1.97
N ASN A 117 -11.75 15.30 -2.34
CA ASN A 117 -10.88 16.19 -3.12
C ASN A 117 -9.58 16.54 -2.38
N ASP A 118 -9.64 16.59 -1.04
CA ASP A 118 -8.48 16.91 -0.21
C ASP A 118 -7.46 15.75 -0.17
N LEU A 119 -7.87 14.52 -0.52
CA LEU A 119 -6.96 13.39 -0.67
C LEU A 119 -6.08 13.51 -1.93
N PHE A 120 -6.52 14.30 -2.91
CA PHE A 120 -5.93 14.36 -4.24
C PHE A 120 -5.88 15.80 -4.77
N PRO A 121 -4.91 16.63 -4.36
CA PRO A 121 -4.79 17.99 -4.85
C PRO A 121 -4.53 18.04 -6.37
N ASN A 122 -4.92 19.15 -7.00
CA ASN A 122 -4.71 19.47 -8.42
C ASN A 122 -5.51 18.60 -9.43
N ASP A 123 -6.80 18.38 -9.18
CA ASP A 123 -7.71 17.73 -10.14
C ASP A 123 -7.18 16.39 -10.68
N SER A 124 -6.57 15.60 -9.80
CA SER A 124 -6.12 14.27 -10.15
C SER A 124 -7.29 13.43 -10.65
N LYS A 125 -7.08 12.67 -11.73
CA LYS A 125 -8.05 11.68 -12.25
C LYS A 125 -8.52 10.67 -11.18
N HIS A 126 -7.81 10.57 -10.06
CA HIS A 126 -8.18 9.73 -8.92
C HIS A 126 -9.31 10.32 -8.04
N GLN A 127 -9.59 11.63 -8.09
CA GLN A 127 -10.64 12.27 -7.28
C GLN A 127 -12.02 11.66 -7.51
N CYS A 128 -12.36 11.35 -8.77
CA CYS A 128 -13.66 10.80 -9.14
C CYS A 128 -13.73 9.27 -9.06
N ASN A 129 -12.62 8.59 -8.74
CA ASN A 129 -12.55 7.14 -8.75
C ASN A 129 -12.57 6.59 -7.32
N THR A 130 -13.75 6.11 -6.91
CA THR A 130 -14.03 5.50 -5.60
C THR A 130 -13.19 4.24 -5.32
N ALA A 131 -12.49 3.68 -6.31
CA ALA A 131 -11.54 2.58 -6.05
C ALA A 131 -10.31 3.03 -5.24
N HIS A 132 -9.98 4.33 -5.24
CA HIS A 132 -8.77 4.86 -4.59
C HIS A 132 -8.98 5.36 -3.17
N TYR A 133 -10.22 5.45 -2.71
CA TYR A 133 -10.52 5.89 -1.35
C TYR A 133 -11.76 5.20 -0.80
N SER A 134 -11.90 5.21 0.52
CA SER A 134 -13.09 4.71 1.20
C SER A 134 -13.60 5.74 2.21
N LYS A 135 -14.92 5.87 2.29
CA LYS A 135 -15.58 6.69 3.33
C LYS A 135 -15.63 5.88 4.62
N LEU A 136 -15.17 6.46 5.70
CA LEU A 136 -15.20 5.90 7.04
C LEU A 136 -16.52 6.27 7.75
N ALA A 137 -16.90 5.51 8.78
CA ALA A 137 -18.13 5.74 9.54
C ALA A 137 -18.10 7.08 10.30
N THR A 138 -16.90 7.60 10.62
CA THR A 138 -16.72 8.95 11.16
C THR A 138 -17.05 10.06 10.15
N GLY A 139 -17.38 9.72 8.89
CA GLY A 139 -17.69 10.68 7.83
C GLY A 139 -16.48 11.20 7.07
N CYS A 140 -15.26 10.86 7.48
CA CYS A 140 -14.04 11.19 6.76
C CYS A 140 -13.72 10.17 5.66
N TYR A 141 -12.67 10.43 4.88
CA TYR A 141 -12.23 9.63 3.75
C TYR A 141 -10.79 9.19 3.94
N ALA A 142 -10.49 7.93 3.63
CA ALA A 142 -9.15 7.34 3.69
C ALA A 142 -8.69 6.90 2.30
N TYR A 143 -7.44 7.22 1.95
CA TYR A 143 -6.81 6.77 0.71
C TYR A 143 -6.43 5.28 0.80
N THR A 144 -6.90 4.45 -0.14
CA THR A 144 -6.79 2.97 -0.03
C THR A 144 -5.77 2.34 -0.95
N ASN A 145 -5.28 3.06 -1.96
CA ASN A 145 -4.34 2.52 -2.93
C ASN A 145 -2.89 2.64 -2.43
N LEU A 146 -2.59 1.86 -1.39
CA LEU A 146 -1.32 1.82 -0.67
C LEU A 146 -0.82 0.37 -0.56
N ASN A 147 0.49 0.15 -0.63
CA ASN A 147 1.08 -1.13 -0.21
C ASN A 147 1.05 -1.26 1.33
N ASN A 148 1.34 -2.44 1.89
CA ASN A 148 1.22 -2.66 3.34
C ASN A 148 2.21 -1.82 4.17
N SER A 149 3.40 -1.56 3.64
CA SER A 149 4.42 -0.69 4.27
C SER A 149 3.93 0.77 4.37
N ASP A 150 3.35 1.30 3.30
CA ASP A 150 2.75 2.64 3.29
C ASP A 150 1.51 2.72 4.18
N LYS A 151 0.65 1.68 4.20
CA LYS A 151 -0.48 1.59 5.12
C LYS A 151 0.00 1.70 6.57
N PHE A 152 1.01 0.92 6.95
CA PHE A 152 1.61 0.98 8.28
C PHE A 152 2.16 2.38 8.61
N ALA A 153 2.90 3.00 7.68
CA ALA A 153 3.42 4.36 7.88
C ALA A 153 2.30 5.40 8.09
N GLN A 154 1.16 5.25 7.42
CA GLN A 154 0.00 6.12 7.67
C GLN A 154 -0.66 5.85 9.01
N LEU A 155 -0.73 4.58 9.43
CA LEU A 155 -1.26 4.22 10.74
C LEU A 155 -0.39 4.78 11.88
N ILE A 156 0.95 4.80 11.74
CA ILE A 156 1.84 5.47 12.70
C ILE A 156 1.52 6.96 12.86
N GLN A 157 1.33 7.67 11.74
CA GLN A 157 1.01 9.11 11.78
C GLN A 157 -0.35 9.37 12.42
N LEU A 158 -1.33 8.52 12.11
CA LEU A 158 -2.67 8.64 12.66
C LEU A 158 -2.73 8.20 14.13
N SER A 159 -1.96 7.20 14.55
CA SER A 159 -1.87 6.77 15.95
C SER A 159 -1.29 7.88 16.81
N TYR A 160 -0.23 8.55 16.34
CA TYR A 160 0.32 9.73 17.00
C TYR A 160 -0.73 10.85 17.16
N ALA A 161 -1.50 11.13 16.10
CA ALA A 161 -2.58 12.13 16.16
C ALA A 161 -3.69 11.73 17.15
N SER A 162 -3.88 10.44 17.36
CA SER A 162 -4.90 9.86 18.26
C SER A 162 -4.40 9.64 19.69
N GLY A 163 -3.10 9.82 19.94
CA GLY A 163 -2.48 9.54 21.24
C GLY A 163 -2.37 8.04 21.55
N LEU A 164 -2.10 7.23 20.53
CA LEU A 164 -1.95 5.78 20.62
C LEU A 164 -0.53 5.37 20.23
N GLU A 165 0.00 4.40 20.95
CA GLU A 165 1.39 3.97 20.86
C GLU A 165 1.54 2.61 20.18
N PHE A 166 2.57 2.47 19.35
CA PHE A 166 2.96 1.20 18.75
C PHE A 166 4.22 0.66 19.46
N PRO A 167 4.30 -0.64 19.80
CA PRO A 167 3.30 -1.67 19.56
C PRO A 167 2.22 -1.78 20.65
N ASP A 168 2.29 -1.03 21.75
CA ASP A 168 1.49 -1.32 22.95
C ASP A 168 -0.04 -1.24 22.73
N ASP A 169 -0.52 -0.17 22.11
CA ASP A 169 -1.96 0.03 21.87
C ASP A 169 -2.46 -0.66 20.61
N TRP A 170 -1.60 -0.95 19.65
CA TRP A 170 -2.06 -1.51 18.39
C TRP A 170 -0.97 -2.21 17.59
N GLU A 171 -1.41 -3.12 16.72
CA GLU A 171 -0.53 -3.82 15.79
C GLU A 171 -1.20 -4.00 14.42
N PHE A 172 -0.35 -4.06 13.39
CA PHE A 172 -0.72 -4.40 12.02
C PHE A 172 0.22 -5.50 11.51
N GLN A 173 -0.32 -6.69 11.29
CA GLN A 173 0.45 -7.90 10.96
C GLN A 173 -0.18 -8.66 9.79
N PRO A 174 0.25 -8.39 8.54
CA PRO A 174 -0.03 -9.27 7.42
C PRO A 174 0.61 -10.65 7.64
N GLU A 175 -0.07 -11.72 7.25
CA GLU A 175 0.41 -13.11 7.37
C GLU A 175 1.74 -13.32 6.63
N THR A 176 1.86 -12.71 5.44
CA THR A 176 3.12 -12.61 4.70
C THR A 176 3.58 -11.16 4.68
N ALA A 177 4.20 -10.75 5.78
CA ALA A 177 4.81 -9.42 5.87
C ALA A 177 6.05 -9.34 4.95
N THR A 178 6.14 -8.26 4.17
CA THR A 178 7.34 -7.94 3.38
C THR A 178 8.48 -7.52 4.30
N ASN A 179 9.74 -7.78 3.92
CA ASN A 179 10.92 -7.31 4.67
C ASN A 179 10.83 -5.81 4.99
N ASP A 180 10.45 -4.99 4.00
CA ASP A 180 10.24 -3.54 4.16
C ASP A 180 9.25 -3.17 5.28
N LEU A 181 8.26 -4.01 5.56
CA LEU A 181 7.28 -3.76 6.62
C LEU A 181 7.88 -4.14 7.97
N ASN A 182 8.57 -5.28 8.06
CA ASN A 182 9.22 -5.73 9.29
C ASN A 182 10.30 -4.74 9.72
N GLU A 183 11.18 -4.33 8.80
CA GLU A 183 12.22 -3.33 9.07
C GLU A 183 11.62 -2.02 9.60
N ARG A 184 10.49 -1.57 9.04
CA ARG A 184 9.80 -0.38 9.54
C ARG A 184 9.21 -0.56 10.93
N LYS A 185 8.61 -1.71 11.23
CA LYS A 185 8.08 -2.02 12.57
C LYS A 185 9.22 -2.00 13.59
N GLU A 186 10.35 -2.63 13.27
CA GLU A 186 11.54 -2.67 14.11
C GLU A 186 12.13 -1.28 14.33
N MET A 187 12.27 -0.46 13.27
CA MET A 187 12.77 0.91 13.38
C MET A 187 11.89 1.78 14.29
N VAL A 188 10.56 1.67 14.19
CA VAL A 188 9.64 2.41 15.06
C VAL A 188 9.79 1.95 16.52
N ALA A 189 9.82 0.65 16.76
CA ALA A 189 9.97 0.10 18.10
C ALA A 189 11.33 0.48 18.73
N LEU A 190 12.43 0.41 17.97
CA LEU A 190 13.75 0.84 18.42
C LEU A 190 13.79 2.34 18.69
N GLY A 191 13.21 3.16 17.80
CA GLY A 191 13.13 4.60 17.99
C GLY A 191 12.41 4.98 19.27
N ARG A 192 11.31 4.28 19.60
CA ARG A 192 10.60 4.46 20.88
C ARG A 192 11.49 4.12 22.06
N LYS A 193 12.11 2.94 22.04
CA LYS A 193 13.03 2.51 23.11
C LYS A 193 14.15 3.52 23.36
N LEU A 194 14.76 4.06 22.31
CA LEU A 194 15.81 5.07 22.43
C LEU A 194 15.30 6.38 23.02
N LEU A 195 14.10 6.83 22.65
CA LEU A 195 13.49 8.02 23.24
C LEU A 195 13.19 7.79 24.73
N ASP A 196 12.74 6.60 25.10
CA ASP A 196 12.48 6.25 26.50
C ASP A 196 13.78 6.17 27.31
N GLU A 197 14.87 5.67 26.72
CA GLU A 197 16.19 5.69 27.36
C GLU A 197 16.73 7.12 27.54
N LEU A 198 16.51 8.01 26.56
CA LEU A 198 16.99 9.40 26.58
C LEU A 198 16.19 10.30 27.53
N PHE A 199 14.88 10.10 27.64
CA PHE A 199 14.00 11.00 28.40
C PHE A 199 13.36 10.35 29.63
N GLY A 200 13.42 9.03 29.77
CA GLY A 200 12.81 8.26 30.87
C GLY A 200 13.66 8.15 32.13
N THR A 201 14.82 8.80 32.19
CA THR A 201 15.72 8.77 33.37
C THR A 201 15.50 9.92 34.37
N GLU A 202 14.58 10.87 34.11
CA GLU A 202 14.41 12.05 34.99
C GLU A 202 13.24 11.98 36.00
N THR A 203 12.46 10.90 36.07
CA THR A 203 11.32 10.80 36.99
C THR A 203 11.48 9.72 38.08
N ALA A 204 12.69 9.60 38.63
CA ALA A 204 12.95 8.87 39.87
C ALA A 204 13.70 9.78 40.86
N SER A 205 12.96 10.69 41.51
CA SER A 205 13.38 11.37 42.75
C SER A 205 12.15 11.68 43.59
#